data_AF-A0A0Q9TWW7-F1
#
_entry.id   AF-A0A0Q9TWW7-F1
#
_cell.length_a   1.000
_cell.length_b   1.000
_cell.length_c   1.000
_cell.angle_alpha   90.00
_cell.angle_beta   90.00
_cell.angle_gamma   90.00
#
_symmetry.space_group_name_H-M   'P 1'
#
loop_
_entity.id
_entity.type
_entity.pdbx_description
1 polymer ?
#
loop_
_entity_poly.entity_id
_entity_poly.type
_entity_poly.pdbx_seq_one_letter_code
_entity_poly.pdbx_strand_id
1 'polypeptide(L)'
;MSGPIDGQPDTGPTAEPSTGRLGSDVEPPGTPAGAAARTEPGVGSDVDTRLVDVQVRFDRRSVWRAGWLAVAIVAIAALGKFVIDDGGSVIFTLIMAMLASIAMEPAVARLSRRMRRGMATMIVMLGVLVFCIVFMLAFGNLLADQLATFVASIPALVQKATTWANETFGSELSPDAFLAQFTSDVGGLGSLAGSVAGGLIGAVAAVLGAFFSSITFFFFTFYFSADSLRLRRWVAQLAPPRQQEVIGVAWDLAVIKTGGYVSARLVLAAICGGLSSLFMLIIGMDYWLALGIWTGLVAQFVPTIGTYIAIALPVFVGLVGPEPWQGVALLGFALVYQQIENVTIEPRISADAVDVHPAVSFAAVMFGAALFGVAGAFVAVPVAALMLALFDIYSRKYELLPQLAAPQPGERQHAEHQHASFTARLPALPRARAKAAEPPTPAAEPQPTGLRATLRHWFSRDHASEGKK
;
A
#
# COMPACT_ATOMS: atom_id res chain seq x y z
N MET A 1 51.64 -26.19 -74.13
CA MET A 1 52.02 -27.53 -74.60
C MET A 1 51.46 -28.55 -73.63
N SER A 2 50.70 -29.51 -74.17
CA SER A 2 50.35 -30.82 -73.60
C SER A 2 49.23 -30.90 -72.54
N GLY A 3 48.02 -31.26 -72.99
CA GLY A 3 47.03 -32.05 -72.22
C GLY A 3 47.41 -33.55 -72.27
N PRO A 4 46.46 -34.52 -72.42
CA PRO A 4 45.04 -34.66 -72.00
C PRO A 4 44.81 -36.08 -71.36
N ILE A 5 43.60 -36.67 -71.51
CA ILE A 5 43.12 -38.09 -71.26
C ILE A 5 42.22 -38.22 -70.00
N ASP A 6 41.03 -38.86 -69.95
CA ASP A 6 40.08 -39.52 -70.87
C ASP A 6 38.76 -39.81 -70.10
N GLY A 7 37.66 -40.14 -70.81
CA GLY A 7 36.77 -41.26 -70.40
C GLY A 7 35.26 -41.00 -70.19
N GLN A 8 34.47 -41.19 -71.25
CA GLN A 8 33.01 -41.52 -71.28
C GLN A 8 32.82 -43.07 -71.16
N PRO A 9 31.64 -43.73 -71.40
CA PRO A 9 30.19 -43.42 -71.36
C PRO A 9 29.29 -44.55 -70.73
N ASP A 10 27.96 -44.36 -70.66
CA ASP A 10 26.86 -45.36 -70.93
C ASP A 10 25.47 -44.83 -70.45
N THR A 11 24.28 -45.32 -70.84
CA THR A 11 23.56 -45.45 -72.13
C THR A 11 22.06 -45.76 -71.83
N GLY A 12 21.13 -44.84 -72.12
CA GLY A 12 19.68 -45.01 -72.49
C GLY A 12 18.68 -45.84 -71.63
N PRO A 13 17.37 -45.96 -72.02
CA PRO A 13 16.70 -45.34 -73.18
C PRO A 13 15.22 -44.84 -73.01
N THR A 14 14.76 -44.08 -74.02
CA THR A 14 13.41 -44.02 -74.69
C THR A 14 12.11 -43.56 -73.97
N ALA A 15 11.46 -42.51 -74.50
CA ALA A 15 10.23 -42.56 -75.34
C ALA A 15 9.44 -41.21 -75.42
N GLU A 16 9.06 -40.83 -76.63
CA GLU A 16 8.19 -39.71 -77.08
C GLU A 16 6.72 -40.21 -77.33
N PRO A 17 5.74 -39.52 -77.97
CA PRO A 17 5.27 -38.11 -78.02
C PRO A 17 3.70 -37.94 -78.14
N SER A 18 3.24 -36.70 -78.47
CA SER A 18 2.03 -36.34 -79.29
C SER A 18 0.64 -36.26 -78.60
N THR A 19 -0.38 -35.47 -78.98
CA THR A 19 -0.69 -34.40 -79.96
C THR A 19 -2.10 -33.83 -79.68
N GLY A 20 -2.47 -32.64 -80.19
CA GLY A 20 -3.90 -32.27 -80.39
C GLY A 20 -4.22 -30.76 -80.51
N ARG A 21 -4.28 -30.25 -81.76
CA ARG A 21 -4.74 -28.90 -82.18
C ARG A 21 -6.26 -28.87 -82.47
N LEU A 22 -6.87 -27.67 -82.49
CA LEU A 22 -7.79 -27.06 -83.50
C LEU A 22 -8.40 -25.78 -82.87
N GLY A 23 -8.24 -24.54 -83.41
CA GLY A 23 -8.93 -23.94 -84.56
C GLY A 23 -10.35 -23.47 -84.15
N SER A 24 -10.86 -22.25 -84.34
CA SER A 24 -10.76 -21.27 -85.44
C SER A 24 -11.43 -19.92 -85.08
N ASP A 25 -11.07 -18.88 -85.82
CA ASP A 25 -11.60 -17.50 -85.83
C ASP A 25 -13.10 -17.39 -86.21
N VAL A 26 -13.72 -16.22 -85.93
CA VAL A 26 -14.67 -15.44 -86.78
C VAL A 26 -15.52 -14.44 -85.93
N GLU A 27 -15.35 -13.14 -86.20
CA GLU A 27 -16.35 -12.06 -86.06
C GLU A 27 -16.95 -11.80 -87.47
N PRO A 28 -18.05 -11.04 -87.75
CA PRO A 28 -19.02 -10.23 -86.96
C PRO A 28 -20.49 -10.50 -87.48
N PRO A 29 -21.50 -9.58 -87.65
CA PRO A 29 -21.77 -8.20 -87.21
C PRO A 29 -23.22 -7.86 -86.72
N GLY A 30 -23.38 -6.69 -86.08
CA GLY A 30 -24.45 -5.69 -86.35
C GLY A 30 -25.91 -5.86 -85.85
N THR A 31 -26.30 -4.97 -84.91
CA THR A 31 -27.58 -4.18 -84.81
C THR A 31 -28.94 -4.91 -84.67
N PRO A 32 -30.07 -4.24 -84.31
CA PRO A 32 -30.41 -3.35 -83.19
C PRO A 32 -31.70 -3.82 -82.45
N ALA A 33 -32.25 -2.92 -81.62
CA ALA A 33 -33.68 -2.77 -81.32
C ALA A 33 -34.22 -3.48 -80.07
N GLY A 34 -34.81 -2.65 -79.20
CA GLY A 34 -35.51 -3.09 -78.01
C GLY A 34 -36.85 -3.74 -78.32
N ALA A 35 -37.29 -4.54 -77.36
CA ALA A 35 -38.69 -4.83 -77.13
C ALA A 35 -38.87 -5.08 -75.64
N ALA A 36 -39.81 -4.33 -75.06
CA ALA A 36 -40.22 -4.41 -73.68
C ALA A 36 -40.84 -5.77 -73.34
N ALA A 37 -40.61 -6.24 -72.12
CA ALA A 37 -41.55 -7.10 -71.41
C ALA A 37 -41.43 -6.78 -69.91
N ARG A 38 -42.50 -6.18 -69.36
CA ARG A 38 -42.71 -6.07 -67.92
C ARG A 38 -43.41 -7.34 -67.45
N THR A 39 -42.96 -7.90 -66.32
CA THR A 39 -43.77 -8.76 -65.45
C THR A 39 -43.20 -8.78 -64.02
N GLU A 40 -43.95 -8.09 -63.14
CA GLU A 40 -44.25 -8.35 -61.72
C GLU A 40 -43.12 -8.44 -60.64
N PRO A 41 -43.37 -7.93 -59.41
CA PRO A 41 -42.35 -7.73 -58.38
C PRO A 41 -42.23 -8.94 -57.44
N GLY A 42 -41.08 -9.63 -57.49
CA GLY A 42 -40.70 -10.67 -56.53
C GLY A 42 -39.90 -10.08 -55.38
N VAL A 43 -40.43 -10.20 -54.16
CA VAL A 43 -39.74 -9.98 -52.89
C VAL A 43 -38.58 -10.97 -52.79
N GLY A 44 -37.39 -10.51 -53.18
CA GLY A 44 -36.11 -11.17 -52.96
C GLY A 44 -35.36 -10.45 -51.86
N SER A 45 -35.04 -11.17 -50.80
CA SER A 45 -34.24 -10.71 -49.66
C SER A 45 -32.82 -10.36 -50.09
N ASP A 46 -32.57 -9.10 -50.44
CA ASP A 46 -31.22 -8.56 -50.58
C ASP A 46 -30.64 -8.29 -49.18
N VAL A 47 -30.22 -9.36 -48.50
CA VAL A 47 -29.22 -9.24 -47.45
C VAL A 47 -27.90 -8.96 -48.19
N ASP A 48 -27.61 -7.67 -48.36
CA ASP A 48 -26.35 -7.14 -48.90
C ASP A 48 -25.21 -7.64 -48.01
N THR A 49 -24.74 -8.86 -48.27
CA THR A 49 -23.65 -9.50 -47.55
C THR A 49 -22.37 -8.87 -48.09
N ARG A 50 -22.12 -7.63 -47.69
CA ARG A 50 -20.84 -6.97 -47.95
C ARG A 50 -19.77 -7.79 -47.25
N LEU A 51 -19.12 -8.67 -48.01
CA LEU A 51 -17.81 -9.19 -47.67
C LEU A 51 -16.90 -7.97 -47.62
N VAL A 52 -16.78 -7.38 -46.43
CA VAL A 52 -15.76 -6.38 -46.16
C VAL A 52 -14.44 -7.16 -46.24
N ASP A 53 -13.79 -7.07 -47.40
CA ASP A 53 -12.42 -7.53 -47.57
C ASP A 53 -11.54 -6.62 -46.68
N VAL A 54 -11.37 -7.01 -45.42
CA VAL A 54 -10.47 -6.34 -44.48
C VAL A 54 -9.06 -6.73 -44.91
N GLN A 55 -8.56 -6.07 -45.94
CA GLN A 55 -7.14 -6.12 -46.26
C GLN A 55 -6.37 -5.42 -45.15
N VAL A 56 -5.83 -6.20 -44.21
CA VAL A 56 -4.87 -5.72 -43.21
C VAL A 56 -3.59 -5.34 -43.94
N ARG A 57 -3.56 -4.12 -44.48
CA ARG A 57 -2.33 -3.51 -45.00
C ARG A 57 -1.46 -3.16 -43.80
N PHE A 58 -0.40 -3.94 -43.60
CA PHE A 58 0.70 -3.56 -42.72
C PHE A 58 1.38 -2.32 -43.31
N ASP A 59 0.87 -1.14 -42.97
CA ASP A 59 1.54 0.10 -43.30
C ASP A 59 2.87 0.13 -42.54
N ARG A 60 3.99 0.20 -43.28
CA ARG A 60 5.36 0.19 -42.75
C ARG A 60 5.56 1.24 -41.66
N ARG A 61 4.81 2.34 -41.70
CA ARG A 61 4.81 3.38 -40.65
C ARG A 61 4.14 2.93 -39.35
N SER A 62 3.11 2.10 -39.42
CA SER A 62 2.41 1.56 -38.25
C SER A 62 3.24 0.47 -37.54
N VAL A 63 3.90 -0.39 -38.32
CA VAL A 63 4.86 -1.39 -37.78
C VAL A 63 6.06 -0.69 -37.12
N TRP A 64 6.58 0.39 -37.72
CA TRP A 64 7.65 1.17 -37.12
C TRP A 64 7.20 1.88 -35.83
N ARG A 65 6.00 2.49 -35.81
CA ARG A 65 5.44 3.10 -34.60
C ARG A 65 5.22 2.07 -33.48
N ALA A 66 4.69 0.89 -33.81
CA ALA A 66 4.53 -0.20 -32.86
C ALA A 66 5.88 -0.71 -32.34
N GLY A 67 6.90 -0.78 -33.21
CA GLY A 67 8.28 -1.11 -32.83
C GLY A 67 8.90 -0.09 -31.86
N TRP A 68 8.77 1.20 -32.15
CA TRP A 68 9.23 2.26 -31.22
C TRP A 68 8.43 2.28 -29.91
N LEU A 69 7.13 1.98 -29.96
CA LEU A 69 6.31 1.86 -28.75
C LEU A 69 6.79 0.69 -27.89
N ALA A 70 7.08 -0.47 -28.48
CA ALA A 70 7.62 -1.62 -27.77
C ALA A 70 9.02 -1.33 -27.18
N VAL A 71 9.89 -0.66 -27.93
CA VAL A 71 11.21 -0.22 -27.44
C VAL A 71 11.06 0.80 -26.30
N ALA A 72 10.12 1.74 -26.40
CA ALA A 72 9.84 2.70 -25.33
C ALA A 72 9.32 1.99 -24.07
N ILE A 73 8.43 1.01 -24.20
CA ILE A 73 7.93 0.21 -23.07
C ILE A 73 9.07 -0.57 -22.41
N VAL A 74 9.93 -1.23 -23.20
CA VAL A 74 11.09 -1.96 -22.70
C VAL A 74 12.10 -1.01 -22.05
N ALA A 75 12.34 0.16 -22.64
CA ALA A 75 13.22 1.18 -22.07
C ALA A 75 12.67 1.75 -20.75
N ILE A 76 11.35 1.99 -20.67
CA ILE A 76 10.68 2.40 -19.43
C ILE A 76 10.77 1.29 -18.38
N ALA A 77 10.58 0.02 -18.76
CA ALA A 77 10.70 -1.10 -17.84
C ALA A 77 12.14 -1.30 -17.34
N ALA A 78 13.14 -1.17 -18.23
CA ALA A 78 14.56 -1.24 -17.88
C ALA A 78 15.00 -0.05 -17.02
N LEU A 79 14.53 1.17 -17.33
CA LEU A 79 14.74 2.34 -16.50
C LEU A 79 14.08 2.16 -15.13
N GLY A 80 12.85 1.63 -15.09
CA GLY A 80 12.15 1.29 -13.86
C GLY A 80 12.95 0.29 -13.02
N LYS A 81 13.48 -0.77 -13.64
CA LYS A 81 14.35 -1.75 -12.98
C LYS A 81 15.62 -1.09 -12.41
N PHE A 82 16.34 -0.31 -13.20
CA PHE A 82 17.55 0.40 -12.76
C PHE A 82 17.26 1.37 -11.60
N VAL A 83 16.16 2.12 -11.70
CA VAL A 83 15.73 3.04 -10.65
C VAL A 83 15.33 2.31 -9.37
N ILE A 84 14.78 1.10 -9.46
CA ILE A 84 14.43 0.28 -8.28
C ILE A 84 15.69 -0.37 -7.68
N ASP A 85 16.55 -0.95 -8.51
CA ASP A 85 17.72 -1.72 -8.08
C ASP A 85 18.83 -0.81 -7.54
N ASP A 86 19.18 0.27 -8.26
CA ASP A 86 20.30 1.15 -7.90
C ASP A 86 19.81 2.47 -7.25
N GLY A 87 18.67 2.99 -7.71
CA GLY A 87 18.07 4.24 -7.21
C GLY A 87 17.10 4.06 -6.04
N GLY A 88 16.71 2.82 -5.73
CA GLY A 88 15.61 2.52 -4.81
C GLY A 88 15.89 3.04 -3.41
N SER A 89 17.14 2.95 -2.95
CA SER A 89 17.56 3.45 -1.64
C SER A 89 17.41 4.96 -1.50
N VAL A 90 17.73 5.73 -2.54
CA VAL A 90 17.60 7.19 -2.55
C VAL A 90 16.12 7.58 -2.60
N ILE A 91 15.33 6.96 -3.48
CA ILE A 91 13.88 7.21 -3.56
C ILE A 91 13.20 6.88 -2.23
N PHE A 92 13.55 5.73 -1.65
CA PHE A 92 13.06 5.34 -0.34
C PHE A 92 13.43 6.38 0.73
N THR A 93 14.68 6.83 0.75
CA THR A 93 15.16 7.89 1.66
C THR A 93 14.38 9.20 1.47
N LEU A 94 14.07 9.59 0.23
CA LEU A 94 13.26 10.78 -0.06
C LEU A 94 11.83 10.63 0.44
N ILE A 95 11.22 9.45 0.24
CA ILE A 95 9.86 9.16 0.75
C ILE A 95 9.87 9.20 2.28
N MET A 96 10.84 8.55 2.93
CA MET A 96 11.00 8.60 4.39
C MET A 96 11.14 10.04 4.86
N ALA A 97 12.01 10.83 4.22
CA ALA A 97 12.26 12.21 4.58
C ALA A 97 11.01 13.09 4.42
N MET A 98 10.21 12.84 3.39
CA MET A 98 8.94 13.53 3.18
C MET A 98 7.94 13.20 4.29
N LEU A 99 7.82 11.93 4.69
CA LEU A 99 6.95 11.52 5.79
C LEU A 99 7.43 12.05 7.14
N ALA A 100 8.73 12.02 7.40
CA ALA A 100 9.31 12.60 8.61
C ALA A 100 9.04 14.12 8.66
N SER A 101 9.19 14.81 7.53
CA SER A 101 8.85 16.23 7.42
C SER A 101 7.37 16.49 7.76
N ILE A 102 6.47 15.68 7.22
CA ILE A 102 5.03 15.76 7.52
C ILE A 102 4.75 15.48 9.01
N ALA A 103 5.41 14.47 9.60
CA ALA A 103 5.28 14.10 11.00
C ALA A 103 5.69 15.24 11.95
N MET A 104 6.72 16.00 11.57
CA MET A 104 7.25 17.11 12.35
C MET A 104 6.44 18.41 12.18
N GLU A 105 5.61 18.51 11.14
CA GLU A 105 4.86 19.73 10.80
C GLU A 105 4.03 20.28 11.97
N PRO A 106 3.29 19.50 12.79
CA PRO A 106 2.54 20.06 13.91
C PRO A 106 3.42 20.73 14.97
N ALA A 107 4.64 20.23 15.18
CA ALA A 107 5.61 20.81 16.11
C ALA A 107 6.28 22.05 15.48
N VAL A 108 6.72 21.93 14.22
CA VAL A 108 7.34 23.03 13.46
C VAL A 108 6.37 24.20 13.25
N ALA A 109 5.09 23.93 12.95
CA ALA A 109 4.05 24.94 12.77
C ALA A 109 3.75 25.71 14.06
N ARG A 110 3.81 25.07 15.23
CA ARG A 110 3.67 25.77 16.52
C ARG A 110 4.87 26.66 16.82
N LEU A 111 6.08 26.14 16.58
CA LEU A 111 7.31 26.85 16.90
C LEU A 111 7.61 27.99 15.91
N SER A 112 7.28 27.81 14.64
CA SER A 112 7.44 28.83 13.58
C SER A 112 6.54 30.06 13.76
N ARG A 113 5.56 30.02 14.66
CA ARG A 113 4.81 31.23 15.08
C ARG A 113 5.70 32.23 15.84
N ARG A 114 6.78 31.76 16.46
CA ARG A 114 7.68 32.59 17.29
C ARG A 114 9.08 32.78 16.69
N MET A 115 9.44 32.06 15.63
CA MET A 115 10.77 32.12 15.01
C MET A 115 10.72 31.75 13.52
N ARG A 116 11.81 32.00 12.78
CA ARG A 116 11.91 31.65 11.36
C ARG A 116 11.71 30.14 11.17
N ARG A 117 10.96 29.75 10.13
CA ARG A 117 10.59 28.34 9.87
C ARG A 117 11.80 27.39 9.86
N GLY A 118 12.92 27.79 9.25
CA GLY A 118 14.15 26.98 9.25
C GLY A 118 14.74 26.72 10.64
N MET A 119 14.68 27.69 11.57
CA MET A 119 15.13 27.47 12.96
C MET A 119 14.18 26.54 13.71
N ALA A 120 12.87 26.71 13.51
CA ALA A 120 11.86 25.83 14.08
C ALA A 120 12.07 24.38 13.62
N THR A 121 12.29 24.16 12.31
CA THR A 121 12.61 22.85 11.75
C THR A 121 13.88 22.27 12.37
N MET A 122 14.96 23.06 12.49
CA MET A 122 16.23 22.57 13.05
C MET A 122 16.09 22.16 14.53
N ILE A 123 15.38 22.94 15.34
CA ILE A 123 15.13 22.61 16.76
C ILE A 123 14.32 21.34 16.90
N VAL A 124 13.22 21.19 16.14
CA VAL A 124 12.39 19.96 16.20
C VAL A 124 13.20 18.76 15.70
N MET A 125 13.99 18.92 14.63
CA MET A 125 14.84 17.86 14.08
C MET A 125 15.90 17.39 15.07
N LEU A 126 16.57 18.35 15.72
CA LEU A 126 17.57 18.05 16.73
C LEU A 126 16.92 17.38 17.96
N GLY A 127 15.74 17.83 18.36
CA GLY A 127 14.97 17.21 19.43
C GLY A 127 14.62 15.75 19.13
N VAL A 128 14.15 15.46 17.91
CA VAL A 128 13.88 14.08 17.46
C VAL A 128 15.17 13.26 17.42
N LEU A 129 16.27 13.81 16.89
CA LEU A 129 17.56 13.12 16.84
C LEU A 129 18.06 12.75 18.24
N VAL A 130 18.03 13.70 19.18
CA VAL A 130 18.43 13.48 20.58
C VAL A 130 17.52 12.43 21.24
N PHE A 131 16.21 12.53 21.02
CA PHE A 131 15.26 11.52 21.51
C PHE A 131 15.61 10.12 20.99
N CYS A 132 15.87 9.97 19.69
CA CYS A 132 16.25 8.69 19.10
C CYS A 132 17.56 8.15 19.66
N ILE A 133 18.58 8.99 19.85
CA ILE A 133 19.86 8.58 20.44
C ILE A 133 19.66 8.10 21.88
N VAL A 134 18.97 8.88 22.71
CA VAL A 134 18.70 8.53 24.12
C VAL A 134 17.87 7.25 24.20
N PHE A 135 16.83 7.13 23.37
CA PHE A 135 16.01 5.93 23.29
C PHE A 135 16.85 4.72 22.89
N MET A 136 17.68 4.82 21.85
CA MET A 136 18.50 3.70 21.38
C MET A 136 19.55 3.29 22.41
N LEU A 137 20.14 4.22 23.16
CA LEU A 137 21.08 3.89 24.24
C LEU A 137 20.36 3.20 25.42
N ALA A 138 19.21 3.73 25.84
CA ALA A 138 18.45 3.15 26.95
C ALA A 138 17.84 1.79 26.59
N PHE A 139 17.21 1.68 25.42
CA PHE A 139 16.59 0.46 24.92
C PHE A 139 17.62 -0.56 24.45
N GLY A 140 18.73 -0.12 23.84
CA GLY A 140 19.80 -1.00 23.38
C GLY A 140 20.46 -1.75 24.52
N ASN A 141 20.74 -1.08 25.63
CA ASN A 141 21.26 -1.72 26.85
C ASN A 141 20.25 -2.72 27.43
N LEU A 142 18.97 -2.33 27.54
CA LEU A 142 17.89 -3.23 27.94
C LEU A 142 17.86 -4.49 27.06
N LEU A 143 17.82 -4.34 25.74
CA LEU A 143 17.69 -5.46 24.82
C LEU A 143 18.91 -6.39 24.92
N ALA A 144 20.10 -5.84 25.08
CA ALA A 144 21.32 -6.60 25.30
C ALA A 144 21.26 -7.42 26.60
N ASP A 145 20.87 -6.80 27.72
CA ASP A 145 20.76 -7.47 29.02
C ASP A 145 19.66 -8.54 29.03
N GLN A 146 18.51 -8.25 28.43
CA GLN A 146 17.38 -9.19 28.34
C GLN A 146 17.69 -10.36 27.42
N LEU A 147 18.36 -10.10 26.28
CA LEU A 147 18.80 -11.16 25.39
C LEU A 147 19.85 -12.05 26.06
N ALA A 148 20.81 -11.47 26.78
CA ALA A 148 21.79 -12.22 27.56
C ALA A 148 21.13 -13.08 28.65
N THR A 149 20.16 -12.52 29.39
CA THR A 149 19.42 -13.22 30.43
C THR A 149 18.54 -14.34 29.86
N PHE A 150 17.87 -14.09 28.74
CA PHE A 150 17.09 -15.11 28.04
C PHE A 150 17.99 -16.26 27.60
N VAL A 151 19.10 -15.97 26.91
CA VAL A 151 20.07 -16.98 26.46
C VAL A 151 20.62 -17.78 27.64
N ALA A 152 20.93 -17.12 28.76
CA ALA A 152 21.37 -17.79 29.99
C ALA A 152 20.26 -18.66 30.64
N SER A 153 18.99 -18.35 30.40
CA SER A 153 17.83 -19.08 30.95
C SER A 153 17.39 -20.26 30.07
N ILE A 154 17.84 -20.35 28.82
CA ILE A 154 17.49 -21.44 27.89
C ILE A 154 17.77 -22.83 28.49
N PRO A 155 18.94 -23.11 29.10
CA PRO A 155 19.19 -24.42 29.72
C PRO A 155 18.15 -24.81 30.77
N ALA A 156 17.79 -23.88 31.64
CA ALA A 156 16.79 -24.11 32.69
C ALA A 156 15.38 -24.29 32.13
N LEU A 157 15.02 -23.55 31.07
CA LEU A 157 13.73 -23.70 30.38
C LEU A 157 13.62 -25.06 29.68
N VAL A 158 14.67 -25.49 28.98
CA VAL A 158 14.73 -26.81 28.33
C VAL A 158 14.64 -27.91 29.37
N GLN A 159 15.33 -27.78 30.51
CA GLN A 159 15.26 -28.74 31.61
C GLN A 159 13.83 -28.83 32.17
N LYS A 160 13.18 -27.70 32.47
CA LYS A 160 11.79 -27.69 32.95
C LYS A 160 10.80 -28.29 31.94
N ALA A 161 10.96 -27.95 30.66
CA ALA A 161 10.09 -28.44 29.60
C ALA A 161 10.25 -29.95 29.37
N THR A 162 11.47 -30.46 29.39
CA THR A 162 11.77 -31.90 29.25
C THR A 162 11.33 -32.69 30.48
N THR A 163 11.53 -32.18 31.70
CA THR A 163 11.00 -32.81 32.93
C THR A 163 9.48 -32.88 32.88
N TRP A 164 8.79 -31.77 32.56
CA TRP A 164 7.34 -31.76 32.44
C TRP A 164 6.83 -32.72 31.35
N ALA A 165 7.49 -32.77 30.19
CA ALA A 165 7.12 -33.67 29.11
C ALA A 165 7.32 -35.14 29.50
N ASN A 166 8.41 -35.46 30.17
CA ASN A 166 8.71 -36.81 30.65
C ASN A 166 7.73 -37.26 31.73
N GLU A 167 7.33 -36.36 32.63
CA GLU A 167 6.30 -36.63 33.65
C GLU A 167 4.89 -36.77 33.06
N THR A 168 4.56 -35.98 32.03
CA THR A 168 3.21 -35.95 31.45
C THR A 168 2.97 -37.04 30.41
N PHE A 169 3.98 -37.34 29.58
CA PHE A 169 3.87 -38.25 28.44
C PHE A 169 4.66 -39.55 28.62
N GLY A 170 5.41 -39.71 29.71
CA GLY A 170 6.25 -40.91 29.95
C GLY A 170 7.41 -41.07 28.97
N SER A 171 7.80 -39.98 28.30
CA SER A 171 8.92 -39.93 27.37
C SER A 171 10.27 -39.89 28.10
N GLU A 172 11.35 -40.33 27.45
CA GLU A 172 12.74 -40.15 27.92
C GLU A 172 13.46 -39.07 27.09
N LEU A 173 12.91 -37.85 27.06
CA LEU A 173 13.57 -36.74 26.37
C LEU A 173 14.78 -36.31 27.20
N SER A 174 15.99 -36.38 26.63
CA SER A 174 17.19 -35.88 27.29
C SER A 174 17.34 -34.37 27.08
N PRO A 175 17.47 -33.57 28.16
CA PRO A 175 17.70 -32.13 28.05
C PRO A 175 19.00 -31.81 27.29
N ASP A 176 20.02 -32.65 27.47
CA ASP A 176 21.35 -32.45 26.91
C ASP A 176 21.39 -32.58 25.38
N ALA A 177 20.59 -33.47 24.79
CA ALA A 177 20.51 -33.61 23.34
C ALA A 177 19.85 -32.39 22.68
N PHE A 178 18.80 -31.83 23.30
CA PHE A 178 18.16 -30.60 22.83
C PHE A 178 19.08 -29.38 22.98
N LEU A 179 19.82 -29.28 24.08
CA LEU A 179 20.77 -28.18 24.27
C LEU A 179 21.97 -28.28 23.33
N ALA A 180 22.47 -29.49 23.05
CA ALA A 180 23.53 -29.70 22.07
C ALA A 180 23.08 -29.29 20.66
N GLN A 181 21.84 -29.62 20.27
CA GLN A 181 21.29 -29.24 18.97
C GLN A 181 20.99 -27.74 18.87
N PHE A 182 20.47 -27.14 19.95
CA PHE A 182 20.23 -25.71 20.02
C PHE A 182 21.54 -24.90 19.98
N THR A 183 22.58 -25.33 20.70
CA THR A 183 23.89 -24.65 20.70
C THR A 183 24.64 -24.81 19.39
N SER A 184 24.47 -25.93 18.66
CA SER A 184 25.02 -26.08 17.30
C SER A 184 24.34 -25.16 16.28
N ASP A 185 23.02 -24.94 16.38
CA ASP A 185 22.28 -24.05 15.47
C ASP A 185 22.42 -22.56 15.84
N VAL A 186 22.43 -22.24 17.14
CA VAL A 186 22.66 -20.89 17.68
C VAL A 186 24.13 -20.48 17.66
N GLY A 187 25.08 -21.42 17.62
CA GLY A 187 26.46 -21.12 17.23
C GLY A 187 26.54 -20.44 15.86
N GLY A 188 25.55 -20.69 14.98
CA GLY A 188 25.31 -19.96 13.74
C GLY A 188 24.84 -18.50 13.93
N LEU A 189 24.26 -18.11 15.06
CA LEU A 189 24.00 -16.69 15.39
C LEU A 189 25.31 -15.94 15.70
N GLY A 190 26.34 -16.62 16.19
CA GLY A 190 27.72 -16.10 16.20
C GLY A 190 28.24 -15.78 14.79
N SER A 191 27.73 -16.48 13.77
CA SER A 191 28.01 -16.19 12.36
C SER A 191 27.19 -15.03 11.78
N LEU A 192 26.21 -14.45 12.49
CA LEU A 192 25.67 -13.12 12.15
C LEU A 192 26.66 -12.00 12.51
N ALA A 193 27.43 -12.17 13.59
CA ALA A 193 28.60 -11.33 13.85
C ALA A 193 29.74 -11.66 12.86
N GLY A 194 29.87 -12.95 12.50
CA GLY A 194 30.84 -13.43 11.52
C GLY A 194 30.57 -13.04 10.06
N SER A 195 29.30 -12.83 9.65
CA SER A 195 28.90 -12.46 8.29
C SER A 195 29.04 -10.97 7.99
N VAL A 196 29.44 -10.18 8.99
CA VAL A 196 30.16 -8.90 8.83
C VAL A 196 31.62 -9.16 8.41
N ALA A 197 31.86 -10.26 7.68
CA ALA A 197 33.14 -10.87 7.29
C ALA A 197 34.03 -10.01 6.38
N GLY A 198 33.80 -8.71 6.28
CA GLY A 198 34.72 -7.75 5.66
C GLY A 198 35.75 -7.17 6.64
N GLY A 199 35.79 -7.66 7.89
CA GLY A 199 36.67 -7.13 8.94
C GLY A 199 36.36 -5.69 9.33
N LEU A 200 37.31 -5.03 10.01
CA LEU A 200 37.22 -3.62 10.41
C LEU A 200 36.83 -2.70 9.23
N ILE A 201 37.24 -3.05 8.01
CA ILE A 201 36.93 -2.30 6.79
C ILE A 201 35.43 -2.38 6.45
N GLY A 202 34.81 -3.56 6.53
CA GLY A 202 33.37 -3.73 6.33
C GLY A 202 32.54 -3.01 7.39
N ALA A 203 32.98 -3.08 8.66
CA ALA A 203 32.33 -2.35 9.75
C ALA A 203 32.44 -0.83 9.56
N VAL A 204 33.63 -0.32 9.20
CA VAL A 204 33.83 1.11 8.89
C VAL A 204 33.01 1.54 7.68
N ALA A 205 32.95 0.74 6.61
CA ALA A 205 32.13 1.02 5.44
C ALA A 205 30.63 1.05 5.78
N ALA A 206 30.16 0.15 6.64
CA ALA A 206 28.77 0.15 7.12
C ALA A 206 28.44 1.38 7.97
N VAL A 207 29.34 1.75 8.90
CA VAL A 207 29.19 2.96 9.73
C VAL A 207 29.20 4.22 8.86
N LEU A 208 30.13 4.33 7.92
CA LEU A 208 30.19 5.45 6.98
C LEU A 208 28.94 5.49 6.10
N GLY A 209 28.50 4.35 5.58
CA GLY A 209 27.26 4.23 4.80
C GLY A 209 26.05 4.72 5.60
N ALA A 210 25.86 4.21 6.82
CA ALA A 210 24.79 4.64 7.72
C ALA A 210 24.87 6.13 8.05
N PHE A 211 26.07 6.67 8.24
CA PHE A 211 26.30 8.09 8.49
C PHE A 211 25.88 8.96 7.29
N PHE A 212 26.33 8.62 6.08
CA PHE A 212 25.95 9.34 4.86
C PHE A 212 24.46 9.20 4.56
N SER A 213 23.87 8.03 4.73
CA SER A 213 22.42 7.81 4.58
C SER A 213 21.64 8.64 5.60
N SER A 214 22.09 8.71 6.85
CA SER A 214 21.46 9.53 7.89
C SER A 214 21.54 11.02 7.57
N ILE A 215 22.71 11.51 7.18
CA ILE A 215 22.88 12.91 6.75
C ILE A 215 21.95 13.22 5.58
N THR A 216 21.90 12.34 4.58
CA THR A 216 21.04 12.50 3.41
C THR A 216 19.57 12.58 3.82
N PHE A 217 19.12 11.65 4.66
CA PHE A 217 17.77 11.64 5.21
C PHE A 217 17.43 12.93 5.98
N PHE A 218 18.29 13.37 6.90
CA PHE A 218 18.07 14.59 7.68
C PHE A 218 18.11 15.84 6.82
N PHE A 219 19.01 15.88 5.83
CA PHE A 219 19.11 16.97 4.87
C PHE A 219 17.81 17.15 4.09
N PHE A 220 17.28 16.07 3.49
CA PHE A 220 16.02 16.13 2.77
C PHE A 220 14.83 16.42 3.68
N THR A 221 14.80 15.84 4.88
CA THR A 221 13.75 16.12 5.87
C THR A 221 13.72 17.60 6.24
N PHE A 222 14.90 18.19 6.47
CA PHE A 222 15.05 19.61 6.77
C PHE A 222 14.53 20.47 5.61
N TYR A 223 14.94 20.20 4.38
CA TYR A 223 14.50 20.99 3.22
C TYR A 223 13.00 20.85 2.95
N PHE A 224 12.45 19.63 3.03
CA PHE A 224 11.01 19.42 2.86
C PHE A 224 10.18 20.13 3.93
N SER A 225 10.66 20.18 5.17
CA SER A 225 9.95 20.83 6.27
C SER A 225 10.11 22.35 6.28
N ALA A 226 11.33 22.84 6.04
CA ALA A 226 11.64 24.26 6.05
C ALA A 226 11.04 25.00 4.84
N ASP A 227 11.07 24.38 3.66
CA ASP A 227 10.69 24.97 2.37
C ASP A 227 9.43 24.35 1.75
N SER A 228 8.55 23.74 2.55
CA SER A 228 7.32 23.07 2.09
C SER A 228 6.45 23.91 1.13
N LEU A 229 6.31 25.22 1.39
CA LEU A 229 5.58 26.14 0.52
C LEU A 229 6.28 26.38 -0.82
N ARG A 230 7.62 26.39 -0.83
CA ARG A 230 8.40 26.62 -2.04
C ARG A 230 8.35 25.38 -2.94
N LEU A 231 8.43 24.19 -2.34
CA LEU A 231 8.24 22.92 -3.04
C LEU A 231 6.85 22.84 -3.69
N ARG A 232 5.79 23.18 -2.94
CA ARG A 232 4.41 23.26 -3.48
C ARG A 232 4.31 24.17 -4.70
N ARG A 233 4.90 25.37 -4.65
CA ARG A 233 4.89 26.32 -5.77
C ARG A 233 5.66 25.80 -6.97
N TRP A 234 6.82 25.18 -6.74
CA TRP A 234 7.62 24.60 -7.80
C TRP A 234 6.90 23.44 -8.50
N VAL A 235 6.24 22.56 -7.73
CA VAL A 235 5.41 21.48 -8.29
C VAL A 235 4.24 22.04 -9.10
N ALA A 236 3.57 23.09 -8.61
CA ALA A 236 2.49 23.72 -9.37
C ALA A 236 2.98 24.36 -10.68
N GLN A 237 4.21 24.87 -10.74
CA GLN A 237 4.79 25.46 -11.95
C GLN A 237 5.07 24.44 -13.07
N LEU A 238 5.21 23.15 -12.73
CA LEU A 238 5.41 22.09 -13.72
C LEU A 238 4.14 21.82 -14.56
N ALA A 239 2.98 22.33 -14.14
CA ALA A 239 1.71 22.08 -14.80
C ALA A 239 1.10 23.33 -15.47
N PRO A 240 0.28 23.14 -16.53
CA PRO A 240 -0.45 24.22 -17.18
C PRO A 240 -1.36 24.97 -16.19
N PRO A 241 -1.63 26.28 -16.39
CA PRO A 241 -2.40 27.12 -15.46
C PRO A 241 -3.75 26.53 -15.02
N ARG A 242 -4.46 25.84 -15.93
CA ARG A 242 -5.75 25.18 -15.64
C ARG A 242 -5.66 24.04 -14.61
N GLN A 243 -4.48 23.45 -14.43
CA GLN A 243 -4.24 22.33 -13.51
C GLN A 243 -3.56 22.78 -12.21
N GLN A 244 -3.07 24.02 -12.12
CA GLN A 244 -2.36 24.51 -10.94
C GLN A 244 -3.25 24.57 -9.70
N GLU A 245 -4.53 24.94 -9.87
CA GLU A 245 -5.51 24.94 -8.79
C GLU A 245 -5.82 23.51 -8.32
N VAL A 246 -5.97 22.57 -9.26
CA VAL A 246 -6.18 21.14 -8.95
C VAL A 246 -4.99 20.57 -8.18
N ILE A 247 -3.76 20.89 -8.58
CA ILE A 247 -2.53 20.48 -7.88
C ILE A 247 -2.46 21.12 -6.49
N GLY A 248 -2.87 22.37 -6.36
CA GLY A 248 -2.95 23.06 -5.07
C GLY A 248 -3.89 22.34 -4.09
N VAL A 249 -5.09 21.97 -4.55
CA VAL A 249 -6.08 21.22 -3.77
C VAL A 249 -5.58 19.80 -3.48
N ALA A 250 -5.00 19.13 -4.48
CA ALA A 250 -4.41 17.81 -4.34
C ALA A 250 -3.32 17.76 -3.27
N TRP A 251 -2.43 18.76 -3.28
CA TRP A 251 -1.35 18.91 -2.32
C TRP A 251 -1.89 19.11 -0.91
N ASP A 252 -2.84 20.04 -0.72
CA ASP A 252 -3.41 20.31 0.59
C ASP A 252 -4.16 19.08 1.12
N LEU A 253 -4.90 18.39 0.26
CA LEU A 253 -5.60 17.17 0.62
C LEU A 253 -4.62 16.06 1.02
N ALA A 254 -3.53 15.87 0.27
CA ALA A 254 -2.48 14.90 0.59
C ALA A 254 -1.80 15.22 1.93
N VAL A 255 -1.45 16.48 2.16
CA VAL A 255 -0.81 16.91 3.42
C VAL A 255 -1.76 16.74 4.61
N ILE A 256 -3.03 17.13 4.47
CA ILE A 256 -4.03 16.98 5.56
C ILE A 256 -4.26 15.50 5.86
N LYS A 257 -4.41 14.66 4.83
CA LYS A 257 -4.69 13.24 4.97
C LYS A 257 -3.51 12.45 5.51
N THR A 258 -2.32 12.60 4.91
CA THR A 258 -1.10 11.91 5.35
C THR A 258 -0.60 12.48 6.68
N GLY A 259 -0.63 13.81 6.84
CA GLY A 259 -0.25 14.47 8.08
C GLY A 259 -1.21 14.18 9.22
N GLY A 260 -2.51 14.15 8.96
CA GLY A 260 -3.53 13.73 9.91
C GLY A 260 -3.32 12.29 10.37
N TYR A 261 -3.08 11.36 9.44
CA TYR A 261 -2.78 9.96 9.76
C TYR A 261 -1.52 9.80 10.62
N VAL A 262 -0.39 10.37 10.19
CA VAL A 262 0.88 10.24 10.93
C VAL A 262 0.78 10.93 12.30
N SER A 263 0.12 12.09 12.37
CA SER A 263 -0.11 12.80 13.65
C SER A 263 -1.00 12.00 14.59
N ALA A 264 -2.08 11.39 14.08
CA ALA A 264 -2.96 10.52 14.87
C ALA A 264 -2.18 9.33 15.47
N ARG A 265 -1.33 8.67 14.66
CA ARG A 265 -0.47 7.57 15.13
C ARG A 265 0.57 8.02 16.14
N LEU A 266 1.17 9.20 15.99
CA LEU A 266 2.07 9.76 17.00
C LEU A 266 1.36 10.05 18.32
N VAL A 267 0.14 10.60 18.27
CA VAL A 267 -0.65 10.87 19.48
C VAL A 267 -1.05 9.57 20.17
N LEU A 268 -1.54 8.57 19.42
CA LEU A 268 -1.84 7.25 19.96
C LEU A 268 -0.58 6.60 20.54
N ALA A 269 0.58 6.74 19.89
CA ALA A 269 1.83 6.16 20.36
C ALA A 269 2.27 6.80 21.68
N ALA A 270 2.09 8.12 21.81
CA ALA A 270 2.38 8.85 23.03
C ALA A 270 1.41 8.45 24.17
N ILE A 271 0.12 8.26 23.88
CA ILE A 271 -0.87 7.82 24.87
C ILE A 271 -0.58 6.38 25.31
N CYS A 272 -0.46 5.46 24.35
CA CYS A 272 -0.19 4.05 24.58
C CYS A 272 1.12 3.87 25.33
N GLY A 273 2.19 4.50 24.84
CA GLY A 273 3.50 4.40 25.45
C GLY A 273 3.58 5.09 26.80
N GLY A 274 2.91 6.23 26.98
CA GLY A 274 2.84 6.95 28.25
C GLY A 274 2.08 6.19 29.33
N LEU A 275 0.90 5.63 28.99
CA LEU A 275 0.11 4.83 29.92
C LEU A 275 0.79 3.50 30.25
N SER A 276 1.39 2.85 29.27
CA SER A 276 2.17 1.62 29.49
C SER A 276 3.39 1.88 30.37
N SER A 277 4.12 2.97 30.10
CA SER A 277 5.26 3.41 30.94
C SER A 277 4.80 3.68 32.38
N LEU A 278 3.69 4.40 32.55
CA LEU A 278 3.16 4.74 33.87
C LEU A 278 2.72 3.48 34.64
N PHE A 279 2.05 2.54 33.97
CA PHE A 279 1.65 1.29 34.59
C PHE A 279 2.86 0.47 35.02
N MET A 280 3.86 0.31 34.14
CA MET A 280 5.12 -0.38 34.44
C MET A 280 5.89 0.27 35.59
N LEU A 281 5.88 1.61 35.66
CA LEU A 281 6.47 2.36 36.77
C LEU A 281 5.76 2.05 38.11
N ILE A 282 4.42 1.99 38.11
CA ILE A 282 3.61 1.73 39.31
C ILE A 282 3.86 0.32 39.86
N ILE A 283 4.00 -0.68 38.99
CA ILE A 283 4.29 -2.07 39.40
C ILE A 283 5.78 -2.30 39.72
N GLY A 284 6.62 -1.26 39.60
CA GLY A 284 8.06 -1.33 39.90
C GLY A 284 8.86 -2.14 38.88
N MET A 285 8.44 -2.17 37.62
CA MET A 285 9.16 -2.88 36.56
C MET A 285 10.37 -2.06 36.10
N ASP A 286 11.52 -2.71 36.00
CA ASP A 286 12.73 -2.10 35.44
C ASP A 286 12.54 -1.73 33.97
N TYR A 287 13.24 -0.68 33.53
CA TYR A 287 13.19 -0.20 32.14
C TYR A 287 11.78 0.18 31.65
N TRP A 288 10.86 0.49 32.57
CA TRP A 288 9.47 0.90 32.31
C TRP A 288 9.34 1.94 31.20
N LEU A 289 10.25 2.92 31.14
CA LEU A 289 10.22 3.99 30.13
C LEU A 289 10.60 3.48 28.74
N ALA A 290 11.66 2.67 28.64
CA ALA A 290 12.12 2.13 27.37
C ALA A 290 11.10 1.14 26.80
N LEU A 291 10.55 0.26 27.65
CA LEU A 291 9.50 -0.68 27.29
C LEU A 291 8.19 0.02 26.91
N GLY A 292 7.78 1.05 27.65
CA GLY A 292 6.58 1.80 27.30
C GLY A 292 6.73 2.57 25.98
N ILE A 293 7.87 3.22 25.72
CA ILE A 293 8.12 3.85 24.41
C ILE A 293 8.09 2.80 23.28
N TRP A 294 8.71 1.63 23.49
CA TRP A 294 8.62 0.50 22.56
C TRP A 294 7.17 0.10 22.29
N THR A 295 6.38 -0.12 23.34
CA THR A 295 4.97 -0.52 23.22
C THR A 295 4.18 0.50 22.41
N GLY A 296 4.33 1.79 22.72
CA GLY A 296 3.64 2.86 22.02
C GLY A 296 4.03 2.96 20.54
N LEU A 297 5.33 2.92 20.22
CA LEU A 297 5.79 3.05 18.84
C LEU A 297 5.44 1.83 17.99
N VAL A 298 5.69 0.62 18.50
CA VAL A 298 5.49 -0.62 17.73
C VAL A 298 3.99 -0.90 17.55
N ALA A 299 3.15 -0.65 18.56
CA ALA A 299 1.71 -0.87 18.43
C ALA A 299 1.09 0.00 17.33
N GLN A 300 1.57 1.24 17.16
CA GLN A 300 0.91 2.22 16.28
C GLN A 300 1.45 2.25 14.86
N PHE A 301 2.72 1.91 14.68
CA PHE A 301 3.35 2.00 13.37
C PHE A 301 3.59 0.65 12.68
N VAL A 302 3.42 -0.48 13.38
CA VAL A 302 3.43 -1.81 12.76
C VAL A 302 1.99 -2.29 12.58
N PRO A 303 1.44 -2.30 11.36
CA PRO A 303 0.04 -2.70 11.14
C PRO A 303 -0.20 -4.18 11.44
N THR A 304 -1.45 -4.51 11.76
CA THR A 304 -2.04 -5.86 12.00
C THR A 304 -1.41 -6.71 13.11
N ILE A 305 -0.09 -6.77 13.19
CA ILE A 305 0.68 -7.61 14.11
C ILE A 305 1.38 -6.76 15.19
N GLY A 306 1.54 -5.45 14.96
CA GLY A 306 2.32 -4.56 15.82
C GLY A 306 1.91 -4.58 17.28
N THR A 307 0.61 -4.52 17.57
CA THR A 307 0.09 -4.60 18.94
C THR A 307 0.55 -5.87 19.66
N TYR A 308 0.53 -7.03 19.00
CA TYR A 308 0.97 -8.28 19.61
C TYR A 308 2.47 -8.27 19.91
N ILE A 309 3.29 -7.78 18.98
CA ILE A 309 4.75 -7.67 19.17
C ILE A 309 5.07 -6.62 20.26
N ALA A 310 4.35 -5.51 20.25
CA ALA A 310 4.50 -4.40 21.20
C ALA A 310 4.20 -4.80 22.64
N ILE A 311 3.24 -5.70 22.85
CA ILE A 311 2.87 -6.24 24.16
C ILE A 311 3.76 -7.43 24.54
N ALA A 312 4.09 -8.30 23.58
CA ALA A 312 4.81 -9.54 23.85
C ALA A 312 6.17 -9.29 24.51
N LEU A 313 6.95 -8.33 24.01
CA LEU A 313 8.28 -8.06 24.55
C LEU A 313 8.24 -7.58 26.02
N PRO A 314 7.50 -6.52 26.40
CA PRO A 314 7.37 -6.11 27.79
C PRO A 314 6.81 -7.19 28.73
N VAL A 315 5.80 -7.94 28.27
CA VAL A 315 5.23 -9.05 29.07
C VAL A 315 6.27 -10.13 29.29
N PHE A 316 7.03 -10.49 28.25
CA PHE A 316 8.12 -11.45 28.35
C PHE A 316 9.19 -10.99 29.33
N VAL A 317 9.63 -9.72 29.24
CA VAL A 317 10.60 -9.13 30.18
C VAL A 317 10.07 -9.19 31.62
N GLY A 318 8.80 -8.86 31.83
CA GLY A 318 8.17 -8.95 33.15
C GLY A 318 7.99 -10.37 33.69
N LEU A 319 7.88 -11.38 32.82
CA LEU A 319 7.74 -12.79 33.22
C LEU A 319 9.08 -13.44 33.57
N VAL A 320 10.15 -13.05 32.86
CA VAL A 320 11.51 -13.58 33.06
C VAL A 320 12.28 -12.77 34.11
N GLY A 321 11.83 -11.54 34.39
CA GLY A 321 12.39 -10.70 35.43
C GLY A 321 12.26 -11.27 36.84
N PRO A 322 12.80 -10.54 37.85
CA PRO A 322 12.83 -10.99 39.24
C PRO A 322 11.44 -11.30 39.81
N GLU A 323 10.41 -10.61 39.33
CA GLU A 323 9.04 -10.64 39.83
C GLU A 323 8.04 -11.02 38.73
N PRO A 324 7.82 -12.32 38.42
CA PRO A 324 7.02 -12.78 37.28
C PRO A 324 5.57 -12.28 37.26
N TRP A 325 5.02 -11.90 38.42
CA TRP A 325 3.68 -11.34 38.51
C TRP A 325 3.55 -10.01 37.76
N GLN A 326 4.66 -9.27 37.58
CA GLN A 326 4.69 -8.02 36.83
C GLN A 326 4.33 -8.24 35.35
N GLY A 327 4.82 -9.33 34.74
CA GLY A 327 4.47 -9.70 33.37
C GLY A 327 2.98 -10.04 33.21
N VAL A 328 2.41 -10.77 34.17
CA VAL A 328 0.97 -11.11 34.18
C VAL A 328 0.10 -9.87 34.38
N ALA A 329 0.48 -8.98 35.32
CA ALA A 329 -0.21 -7.72 35.56
C ALA A 329 -0.18 -6.82 34.32
N LEU A 330 0.98 -6.76 33.63
CA LEU A 330 1.13 -5.99 32.40
C LEU A 330 0.29 -6.55 31.25
N LEU A 331 0.20 -7.88 31.12
CA LEU A 331 -0.67 -8.51 30.13
C LEU A 331 -2.14 -8.14 30.40
N GLY A 332 -2.59 -8.20 31.65
CA GLY A 332 -3.94 -7.80 32.04
C GLY A 332 -4.23 -6.32 31.71
N PHE A 333 -3.29 -5.43 32.05
CA PHE A 333 -3.36 -4.02 31.68
C PHE A 333 -3.45 -3.82 30.16
N ALA A 334 -2.56 -4.46 29.40
CA ALA A 334 -2.50 -4.31 27.95
C ALA A 334 -3.80 -4.77 27.27
N LEU A 335 -4.40 -5.86 27.74
CA LEU A 335 -5.70 -6.32 27.24
C LEU A 335 -6.81 -5.31 27.50
N VAL A 336 -6.88 -4.73 28.70
CA VAL A 336 -7.89 -3.71 29.05
C VAL A 336 -7.64 -2.43 28.25
N TYR A 337 -6.39 -1.96 28.20
CA TYR A 337 -5.99 -0.79 27.43
C TYR A 337 -6.37 -0.94 25.96
N GLN A 338 -6.12 -2.10 25.35
CA GLN A 338 -6.45 -2.33 23.94
C GLN A 338 -7.95 -2.19 23.66
N GLN A 339 -8.81 -2.66 24.58
CA GLN A 339 -10.26 -2.48 24.42
C GLN A 339 -10.65 -1.01 24.52
N ILE A 340 -10.07 -0.27 25.47
CA ILE A 340 -10.32 1.17 25.63
C ILE A 340 -9.83 1.92 24.39
N GLU A 341 -8.66 1.57 23.88
CA GLU A 341 -8.08 2.17 22.70
C GLU A 341 -8.99 1.97 21.48
N ASN A 342 -9.31 0.72 21.15
CA ASN A 342 -10.08 0.38 19.96
C ASN A 342 -11.51 0.96 19.99
N VAL A 343 -12.16 1.01 21.16
CA VAL A 343 -13.55 1.45 21.29
C VAL A 343 -13.69 2.96 21.47
N THR A 344 -12.74 3.60 22.16
CA THR A 344 -12.88 5.01 22.60
C THR A 344 -11.83 5.94 22.04
N ILE A 345 -10.55 5.57 22.13
CA ILE A 345 -9.44 6.50 21.83
C ILE A 345 -9.20 6.57 20.32
N GLU A 346 -9.06 5.43 19.66
CA GLU A 346 -8.76 5.34 18.24
C GLU A 346 -9.83 6.03 17.38
N PRO A 347 -11.15 5.78 17.56
CA PRO A 347 -12.17 6.44 16.73
C PRO A 347 -12.19 7.96 16.89
N ARG A 348 -11.83 8.49 18.07
CA ARG A 348 -11.83 9.93 18.34
C ARG A 348 -10.62 10.66 17.76
N ILE A 349 -9.47 9.98 17.71
CA ILE A 349 -8.21 10.58 17.24
C ILE A 349 -8.03 10.36 15.74
N SER A 350 -8.51 9.23 15.21
CA SER A 350 -8.37 8.87 13.79
C SER A 350 -9.58 9.26 12.93
N ALA A 351 -10.60 9.94 13.47
CA ALA A 351 -11.86 10.26 12.78
C ALA A 351 -11.67 10.96 11.42
N ASP A 352 -10.67 11.84 11.33
CA ASP A 352 -10.39 12.63 10.12
C ASP A 352 -9.27 12.03 9.24
N ALA A 353 -8.71 10.87 9.63
CA ALA A 353 -7.67 10.19 8.88
C ALA A 353 -8.23 9.40 7.70
N VAL A 354 -7.38 9.06 6.73
CA VAL A 354 -7.79 8.26 5.56
C VAL A 354 -8.21 6.87 6.01
N ASP A 355 -9.47 6.52 5.73
CA ASP A 355 -9.98 5.17 5.87
C ASP A 355 -9.40 4.29 4.75
N VAL A 356 -8.30 3.59 5.05
CA VAL A 356 -7.68 2.64 4.14
C VAL A 356 -8.22 1.25 4.47
N HIS A 357 -8.91 0.65 3.51
CA HIS A 357 -9.44 -0.71 3.66
C HIS A 357 -8.35 -1.68 4.17
N PRO A 358 -8.62 -2.53 5.20
CA PRO A 358 -7.60 -3.36 5.83
C PRO A 358 -6.81 -4.24 4.86
N ALA A 359 -7.47 -4.79 3.83
CA ALA A 359 -6.81 -5.57 2.79
C ALA A 359 -5.79 -4.75 1.97
N VAL A 360 -6.08 -3.47 1.70
CA VAL A 360 -5.17 -2.57 0.97
C VAL A 360 -3.97 -2.23 1.83
N SER A 361 -4.20 -1.92 3.12
CA SER A 361 -3.13 -1.70 4.10
C SER A 361 -2.22 -2.92 4.23
N PHE A 362 -2.78 -4.12 4.32
CA PHE A 362 -2.01 -5.37 4.42
C PHE A 362 -1.21 -5.66 3.15
N ALA A 363 -1.83 -5.54 1.97
CA ALA A 363 -1.15 -5.70 0.69
C ALA A 363 -0.01 -4.70 0.52
N ALA A 364 -0.24 -3.43 0.92
CA ALA A 364 0.80 -2.41 0.91
C ALA A 364 1.97 -2.80 1.81
N VAL A 365 1.71 -3.27 3.03
CA VAL A 365 2.76 -3.70 3.98
C VAL A 365 3.58 -4.84 3.40
N MET A 366 2.93 -5.85 2.83
CA MET A 366 3.65 -6.96 2.17
C MET A 366 4.50 -6.48 0.99
N PHE A 367 3.96 -5.58 0.18
CA PHE A 367 4.67 -5.02 -0.97
C PHE A 367 5.86 -4.16 -0.55
N GLY A 368 5.67 -3.28 0.44
CA GLY A 368 6.73 -2.47 1.02
C GLY A 368 7.81 -3.32 1.67
N ALA A 369 7.42 -4.38 2.39
CA ALA A 369 8.34 -5.36 2.97
C ALA A 369 9.19 -6.05 1.91
N ALA A 370 8.58 -6.44 0.79
CA ALA A 370 9.28 -7.11 -0.30
C ALA A 370 10.29 -6.18 -1.01
N LEU A 371 9.99 -4.88 -1.13
CA LEU A 371 10.87 -3.92 -1.83
C LEU A 371 12.01 -3.38 -0.95
N PHE A 372 11.71 -3.01 0.29
CA PHE A 372 12.65 -2.29 1.15
C PHE A 372 12.79 -2.90 2.55
N GLY A 373 12.38 -4.17 2.72
CA GLY A 373 12.46 -4.87 4.00
C GLY A 373 11.57 -4.24 5.08
N VAL A 374 12.01 -4.38 6.34
CA VAL A 374 11.27 -3.88 7.52
C VAL A 374 10.95 -2.39 7.41
N ALA A 375 11.87 -1.58 6.87
CA ALA A 375 11.66 -0.15 6.69
C ALA A 375 10.53 0.16 5.68
N GLY A 376 10.44 -0.61 4.59
CA GLY A 376 9.34 -0.51 3.63
C GLY A 376 8.00 -0.92 4.19
N ALA A 377 7.97 -1.95 5.03
CA ALA A 377 6.77 -2.40 5.74
C ALA A 377 6.18 -1.30 6.63
N PHE A 378 7.04 -0.59 7.37
CA PHE A 378 6.66 0.48 8.31
C PHE A 378 5.95 1.66 7.63
N VAL A 379 6.38 2.01 6.42
CA VAL A 379 5.89 3.18 5.69
C VAL A 379 4.85 2.85 4.62
N ALA A 380 4.66 1.58 4.32
CA ALA A 380 3.73 1.12 3.31
C ALA A 380 2.33 1.73 3.42
N VAL A 381 1.76 1.82 4.63
CA VAL A 381 0.40 2.33 4.83
C VAL A 381 0.28 3.83 4.53
N PRO A 382 1.12 4.73 5.09
CA PRO A 382 1.15 6.13 4.68
C PRO A 382 1.33 6.34 3.16
N VAL A 383 2.21 5.55 2.53
CA VAL A 383 2.45 5.64 1.09
C VAL A 383 1.25 5.16 0.30
N ALA A 384 0.62 4.05 0.70
CA ALA A 384 -0.62 3.58 0.11
C ALA A 384 -1.74 4.61 0.25
N ALA A 385 -1.91 5.20 1.43
CA ALA A 385 -2.88 6.26 1.67
C ALA A 385 -2.64 7.47 0.74
N LEU A 386 -1.38 7.86 0.54
CA LEU A 386 -1.01 8.93 -0.40
C LEU A 386 -1.36 8.54 -1.85
N MET A 387 -1.02 7.32 -2.27
CA MET A 387 -1.32 6.82 -3.60
C MET A 387 -2.83 6.74 -3.85
N LEU A 388 -3.60 6.26 -2.86
CA LEU A 388 -5.06 6.25 -2.92
C LEU A 388 -5.64 7.66 -2.98
N ALA A 389 -5.10 8.61 -2.21
CA ALA A 389 -5.56 10.01 -2.26
C ALA A 389 -5.29 10.63 -3.64
N LEU A 390 -4.13 10.39 -4.23
CA LEU A 390 -3.81 10.83 -5.59
C LEU A 390 -4.71 10.18 -6.63
N PHE A 391 -4.97 8.87 -6.49
CA PHE A 391 -5.90 8.15 -7.34
C PHE A 391 -7.32 8.72 -7.23
N ASP A 392 -7.77 9.06 -6.02
CA ASP A 392 -9.10 9.64 -5.77
C ASP A 392 -9.29 11.02 -6.44
N ILE A 393 -8.21 11.78 -6.60
CA ILE A 393 -8.23 13.08 -7.28
C ILE A 393 -8.31 12.92 -8.81
N TYR A 394 -7.65 11.90 -9.37
CA TYR A 394 -7.59 11.69 -10.82
C TYR A 394 -8.73 10.81 -11.35
N SER A 395 -9.24 9.89 -10.54
CA SER A 395 -10.35 9.02 -10.89
C SER A 395 -11.66 9.79 -10.80
N ARG A 396 -12.33 9.96 -11.95
CA ARG A 396 -13.76 10.28 -11.95
C ARG A 396 -14.49 9.12 -11.29
N LYS A 397 -14.90 9.28 -10.04
CA LYS A 397 -15.86 8.38 -9.41
C LYS A 397 -17.19 8.55 -10.14
N TYR A 398 -17.51 7.62 -11.02
CA TYR A 398 -18.82 7.53 -11.64
C TYR A 398 -19.83 7.11 -10.56
N GLU A 399 -20.97 7.77 -10.50
CA GLU A 399 -22.07 7.34 -9.63
C GLU A 399 -22.39 5.88 -9.95
N LEU A 400 -22.45 5.03 -8.92
CA LEU A 400 -22.85 3.64 -9.09
C LEU A 400 -24.20 3.60 -9.80
N LEU A 401 -24.29 2.79 -10.86
CA LEU A 401 -25.55 2.58 -11.55
C LEU A 401 -26.62 2.24 -10.50
N PRO A 402 -27.83 2.84 -10.54
CA PRO A 402 -28.87 2.60 -9.54
C PRO A 402 -29.19 1.11 -9.31
N GLN A 403 -28.90 0.26 -10.30
CA GLN A 403 -29.05 -1.19 -10.28
C GLN A 403 -28.01 -1.91 -9.38
N LEU A 404 -26.81 -1.36 -9.24
CA LEU A 404 -25.75 -1.84 -8.35
C LEU A 404 -25.81 -1.19 -6.96
N ALA A 405 -26.39 0.01 -6.87
CA ALA A 405 -26.63 0.73 -5.61
C ALA A 405 -27.92 0.29 -4.90
N ALA A 406 -28.90 -0.27 -5.64
CA ALA A 406 -30.08 -0.87 -5.06
C ALA A 406 -29.70 -2.17 -4.33
N PRO A 407 -30.16 -2.38 -3.08
CA PRO A 407 -29.99 -3.65 -2.38
C PRO A 407 -30.46 -4.79 -3.28
N GLN A 408 -29.64 -5.83 -3.44
CA GLN A 408 -29.98 -6.94 -4.32
C GLN A 408 -31.31 -7.56 -3.85
N PRO A 409 -32.19 -8.02 -4.77
CA PRO A 409 -33.51 -8.55 -4.40
C PRO A 409 -33.48 -9.68 -3.35
N GLY A 410 -32.36 -10.41 -3.24
CA GLY A 410 -32.16 -11.46 -2.23
C GLY A 410 -31.81 -10.95 -0.82
N GLU A 411 -31.15 -9.79 -0.69
CA GLU A 411 -30.78 -9.24 0.63
C GLU A 411 -31.98 -8.67 1.38
N ARG A 412 -32.95 -8.08 0.65
CA ARG A 412 -34.22 -7.62 1.27
C ARG A 412 -35.04 -8.77 1.82
N GLN A 413 -35.09 -9.91 1.11
CA GLN A 413 -35.82 -11.09 1.57
C GLN A 413 -35.20 -11.70 2.84
N HIS A 414 -33.86 -11.74 2.93
CA HIS A 414 -33.17 -12.22 4.14
C HIS A 414 -33.34 -11.27 5.33
N ALA A 415 -33.28 -9.95 5.11
CA ALA A 415 -33.52 -8.96 6.15
C ALA A 415 -34.99 -8.96 6.63
N GLU A 416 -35.96 -9.10 5.72
CA GLU A 416 -37.38 -9.22 6.07
C GLU A 416 -37.70 -10.52 6.80
N HIS A 417 -37.12 -11.66 6.40
CA HIS A 417 -37.31 -12.93 7.11
C HIS A 417 -36.65 -12.91 8.51
N GLN A 418 -35.50 -12.26 8.67
CA GLN A 418 -34.88 -12.06 9.99
C GLN A 418 -35.68 -11.10 10.87
N HIS A 419 -36.15 -9.97 10.34
CA HIS A 419 -36.99 -9.05 11.11
C HIS A 419 -38.36 -9.65 11.45
N ALA A 420 -38.98 -10.42 10.56
CA ALA A 420 -40.25 -11.11 10.82
C ALA A 420 -40.08 -12.20 11.89
N SER A 421 -39.01 -12.98 11.84
CA SER A 421 -38.72 -13.99 12.87
C SER A 421 -38.30 -13.38 14.23
N PHE A 422 -37.69 -12.20 14.22
CA PHE A 422 -37.36 -11.45 15.44
C PHE A 422 -38.61 -10.78 16.07
N THR A 423 -39.45 -10.16 15.25
CA THR A 423 -40.70 -9.52 15.73
C THR A 423 -41.76 -10.53 16.16
N ALA A 424 -41.80 -11.72 15.55
CA ALA A 424 -42.68 -12.82 15.98
C ALA A 424 -42.30 -13.43 17.35
N ARG A 425 -41.08 -13.18 17.86
CA ARG A 425 -40.61 -13.65 19.17
C ARG A 425 -40.79 -12.63 20.30
N LEU A 426 -41.27 -11.42 19.99
CA LEU A 426 -41.53 -10.41 21.02
C LEU A 426 -42.95 -10.61 21.59
N PRO A 427 -43.12 -10.83 22.90
CA PRO A 427 -44.44 -10.85 23.52
C PRO A 427 -45.11 -9.48 23.35
N ALA A 428 -46.35 -9.47 22.88
CA ALA A 428 -47.11 -8.26 22.62
C ALA A 428 -47.27 -7.43 23.90
N LEU A 429 -46.51 -6.34 24.02
CA LEU A 429 -46.70 -5.36 25.08
C LEU A 429 -48.04 -4.62 24.88
N PRO A 430 -48.82 -4.36 25.93
CA PRO A 430 -50.09 -3.64 25.82
C PRO A 430 -49.83 -2.24 25.26
N ARG A 431 -50.50 -1.89 24.16
CA ARG A 431 -50.43 -0.55 23.57
C ARG A 431 -50.95 0.47 24.57
N ALA A 432 -50.04 1.13 25.28
CA ALA A 432 -50.36 2.35 26.01
C ALA A 432 -50.87 3.39 25.01
N ARG A 433 -52.02 3.99 25.37
CA ARG A 433 -52.81 4.93 24.58
C ARG A 433 -51.96 6.17 24.22
N ALA A 434 -51.34 6.16 23.04
CA ALA A 434 -50.65 7.32 22.50
C ALA A 434 -51.69 8.38 22.12
N LYS A 435 -51.67 9.49 22.86
CA LYS A 435 -52.40 10.73 22.57
C LYS A 435 -52.05 11.21 21.16
N ALA A 436 -53.05 11.47 20.33
CA ALA A 436 -52.88 11.98 18.97
C ALA A 436 -52.00 13.24 19.00
N ALA A 437 -50.77 13.10 18.50
CA ALA A 437 -49.90 14.22 18.20
C ALA A 437 -50.17 14.65 16.75
N GLU A 438 -50.52 15.91 16.62
CA GLU A 438 -50.77 16.66 15.39
C GLU A 438 -49.59 16.52 14.39
N PRO A 439 -49.83 16.46 13.06
CA PRO A 439 -48.75 16.31 12.09
C PRO A 439 -47.81 17.53 12.15
N PRO A 440 -46.48 17.33 12.14
CA PRO A 440 -45.55 18.45 12.14
C PRO A 440 -45.67 19.24 10.83
N THR A 441 -45.80 20.55 10.98
CA THR A 441 -45.61 21.57 9.94
C THR A 441 -44.32 21.29 9.17
N PRO A 442 -44.27 21.43 7.83
CA PRO A 442 -43.04 21.18 7.07
C PRO A 442 -41.94 22.12 7.57
N ALA A 443 -40.94 21.54 8.23
CA ALA A 443 -39.74 22.25 8.63
C ALA A 443 -39.03 22.75 7.37
N ALA A 444 -38.64 24.03 7.38
CA ALA A 444 -37.78 24.62 6.37
C ALA A 444 -36.53 23.76 6.17
N GLU A 445 -36.13 23.56 4.91
CA GLU A 445 -34.93 22.81 4.54
C GLU A 445 -33.73 23.25 5.40
N PRO A 446 -32.98 22.31 6.00
CA PRO A 446 -31.75 22.67 6.67
C PRO A 446 -30.77 23.19 5.62
N GLN A 447 -30.42 24.48 5.72
CA GLN A 447 -29.34 25.05 4.92
C GLN A 447 -28.07 24.23 5.15
N PRO A 448 -27.45 23.70 4.09
CA PRO A 448 -26.30 22.81 4.25
C PRO A 448 -25.05 23.65 4.53
N THR A 449 -24.68 23.80 5.80
CA THR A 449 -23.34 24.25 6.19
C THR A 449 -22.35 23.11 6.04
N GLY A 450 -21.51 23.15 5.00
CA GLY A 450 -20.41 22.21 4.80
C GLY A 450 -19.90 22.16 3.37
N LEU A 451 -18.66 21.67 3.19
CA LEU A 451 -17.92 21.54 1.93
C LEU A 451 -18.75 20.94 0.77
N ARG A 452 -19.66 20.02 1.09
CA ARG A 452 -20.58 19.38 0.12
C ARG A 452 -21.59 20.36 -0.50
N ALA A 453 -22.01 21.40 0.22
CA ALA A 453 -22.90 22.43 -0.30
C ALA A 453 -22.16 23.40 -1.23
N THR A 454 -20.95 23.78 -0.86
CA THR A 454 -20.08 24.66 -1.65
C THR A 454 -19.73 24.01 -2.99
N LEU A 455 -19.42 22.71 -2.97
CA LEU A 455 -19.16 21.94 -4.19
C LEU A 455 -20.42 21.79 -5.05
N ARG A 456 -21.58 21.52 -4.45
CA ARG A 456 -22.84 21.36 -5.20
C ARG A 456 -23.30 22.68 -5.85
N HIS A 457 -23.07 23.82 -5.21
CA HIS A 457 -23.33 25.15 -5.77
C HIS A 457 -22.36 25.52 -6.91
N TRP A 458 -21.12 24.98 -6.89
CA TRP A 458 -20.15 25.22 -7.95
C TRP A 458 -20.52 24.42 -9.22
N PHE A 459 -20.81 23.13 -9.07
CA PHE A 459 -21.24 22.27 -10.19
C PHE A 459 -22.62 22.64 -10.78
N SER A 460 -23.51 23.29 -10.02
CA SER A 460 -24.80 23.74 -10.56
C SER A 460 -24.71 25.04 -11.36
N ARG A 461 -23.64 25.82 -11.21
CA ARG A 461 -23.43 27.05 -12.01
C ARG A 461 -22.97 26.76 -13.44
N ASP A 462 -22.19 25.71 -13.64
CA ASP A 462 -21.67 25.34 -14.97
C ASP A 462 -22.78 24.91 -15.94
N HIS A 463 -23.90 24.37 -15.44
CA HIS A 463 -25.04 24.00 -16.27
C HIS A 463 -25.96 25.18 -16.65
N ALA A 464 -25.80 26.35 -16.06
CA ALA A 464 -26.64 27.52 -16.37
C ALA A 464 -26.02 28.47 -17.41
N SER A 465 -24.71 28.37 -17.68
CA SER A 465 -24.02 29.29 -18.61
C SER A 465 -23.89 28.80 -20.06
N GLU A 466 -24.24 27.56 -20.38
CA GLU A 466 -24.21 27.06 -21.78
C GLU A 466 -25.49 27.35 -22.58
N GLY A 467 -26.45 28.10 -22.01
CA GLY A 467 -27.75 28.39 -22.64
C GLY A 467 -27.98 29.83 -23.12
N LYS A 468 -26.97 30.71 -23.15
CA LYS A 468 -27.13 32.08 -23.68
C LYS A 468 -25.80 32.75 -24.03
N LYS A 469 -25.28 32.48 -25.22
CA LYS A 469 -24.83 33.45 -26.24
C LYS A 469 -24.21 32.77 -27.43
#